data_AF-A0A1Z4IKD9-F1
#
_entry.id   AF-A0A1Z4IKD9-F1
#
_cell.length_a   1.000
_cell.length_b   1.000
_cell.length_c   1.000
_cell.angle_alpha   90.00
_cell.angle_beta   90.00
_cell.angle_gamma   90.00
#
_symmetry.space_group_name_H-M   'P 1'
#
loop_
_entity.id
_entity.type
_entity.pdbx_description
1 polymer ?
#
loop_
_entity_poly.entity_id
_entity_poly.type
_entity_poly.pdbx_seq_one_letter_code
_entity_poly.pdbx_strand_id
1 'polypeptide(L)'
;MRQVIKQIKERKKVELKRKDIKYELWRLDDAEFRKLRQKSLPIRDDYKFYMHFYLSERENKNKLNLAEIFVTLTYLFGESSDWIDDWKGSFSFPVLLILDKLQGKFFYLIDIYDNCGSLYFSFYRILETDVEGYNNQIQREPFELEFSRQEINYFISYFYGYLEGYFSTIKLLIPSEQFFKKIGSSHILYGYKDEHYFESHYPSGEAYQTAIENLESIGISSNTSQDVNEILQTVTSEILNK
;
A
#
# COMPACT_ATOMS: atom_id res chain seq x y z
N MET A 1 37.27 3.70 -19.07
CA MET A 1 36.48 2.84 -18.16
C MET A 1 35.86 3.73 -17.09
N ARG A 2 34.56 4.07 -17.20
CA ARG A 2 33.83 4.80 -16.16
C ARG A 2 33.26 3.78 -15.19
N GLN A 3 33.85 3.67 -14.00
CA GLN A 3 33.24 2.96 -12.88
C GLN A 3 31.95 3.69 -12.52
N VAL A 4 30.80 3.11 -12.89
CA VAL A 4 29.51 3.54 -12.38
C VAL A 4 29.47 3.08 -10.92
N ILE A 5 29.70 4.01 -10.00
CA ILE A 5 29.40 3.80 -8.59
C ILE A 5 27.89 3.63 -8.52
N LYS A 6 27.44 2.37 -8.39
CA LYS A 6 26.03 2.04 -8.18
C LYS A 6 25.68 2.61 -6.81
N GLN A 7 25.06 3.79 -6.76
CA GLN A 7 24.49 4.31 -5.52
C GLN A 7 23.58 3.22 -4.93
N ILE A 8 23.94 2.73 -3.75
CA ILE A 8 23.10 1.79 -3.01
C ILE A 8 21.93 2.64 -2.48
N LYS A 9 20.76 2.48 -3.10
CA LYS A 9 19.53 3.10 -2.62
C LYS A 9 19.25 2.59 -1.20
N GLU A 10 19.17 3.48 -0.21
CA GLU A 10 18.71 3.11 1.12
C GLU A 10 17.27 2.57 1.00
N ARG A 11 17.05 1.37 1.54
CA ARG A 11 15.75 0.69 1.44
C ARG A 11 15.20 0.42 2.83
N LYS A 12 13.93 0.76 3.02
CA LYS A 12 13.20 0.32 4.21
C LYS A 12 12.87 -1.17 4.10
N LYS A 13 13.04 -1.86 5.22
CA LYS A 13 12.84 -3.29 5.36
C LYS A 13 12.08 -3.55 6.65
N VAL A 14 11.10 -4.44 6.60
CA VAL A 14 10.43 -5.00 7.78
C VAL A 14 10.74 -6.49 7.83
N GLU A 15 11.27 -6.95 8.97
CA GLU A 15 11.51 -8.37 9.21
C GLU A 15 10.50 -8.89 10.23
N LEU A 16 9.85 -9.99 9.89
CA LEU A 16 8.92 -10.68 10.77
C LEU A 16 9.33 -12.14 10.84
N LYS A 17 9.05 -12.78 11.99
CA LYS A 17 9.28 -14.20 12.14
C LYS A 17 8.10 -14.83 12.85
N ARG A 18 7.55 -15.88 12.27
CA ARG A 18 6.49 -16.63 12.92
C ARG A 18 6.59 -18.11 12.56
N LYS A 19 6.62 -18.96 13.60
CA LYS A 19 6.94 -20.39 13.48
C LYS A 19 8.27 -20.57 12.72
N ASP A 20 8.26 -21.39 11.69
CA ASP A 20 9.43 -21.76 10.89
C ASP A 20 9.56 -20.93 9.60
N ILE A 21 8.80 -19.82 9.50
CA ILE A 21 8.84 -18.90 8.36
C ILE A 21 9.39 -17.55 8.81
N LYS A 22 10.47 -17.11 8.18
CA LYS A 22 10.94 -15.73 8.25
C LYS A 22 10.40 -14.97 7.03
N TYR A 23 9.81 -13.81 7.28
CA TYR A 23 9.29 -12.90 6.27
C TYR A 23 10.19 -11.67 6.22
N GLU A 24 10.63 -11.30 5.03
CA GLU A 24 11.28 -10.01 4.81
C GLU A 24 10.50 -9.21 3.78
N LEU A 25 10.02 -8.03 4.19
CA LEU A 25 9.29 -7.12 3.33
C LEU A 25 10.20 -5.95 2.97
N TRP A 26 10.52 -5.82 1.69
CA TRP A 26 11.39 -4.76 1.17
C TRP A 26 10.57 -3.79 0.32
N ARG A 27 10.61 -2.49 0.64
CA ARG A 27 9.95 -1.47 -0.21
C ARG A 27 10.55 -1.49 -1.62
N LEU A 28 9.69 -1.36 -2.63
CA LEU A 28 10.10 -1.44 -4.03
C LEU A 28 10.29 -0.15 -4.83
N ASP A 29 9.52 0.93 -4.81
CA ASP A 29 9.46 1.84 -5.98
C ASP A 29 8.78 1.25 -7.23
N ASP A 30 8.21 2.14 -8.00
CA ASP A 30 7.25 1.81 -9.06
C ASP A 30 7.94 1.17 -10.27
N ALA A 31 9.18 1.54 -10.56
CA ALA A 31 9.92 1.00 -11.69
C ALA A 31 10.33 -0.46 -11.40
N GLU A 32 10.76 -0.74 -10.18
CA GLU A 32 11.10 -2.10 -9.75
C GLU A 32 9.88 -3.00 -9.66
N PHE A 33 8.79 -2.50 -9.07
CA PHE A 33 7.54 -3.24 -9.00
C PHE A 33 7.03 -3.59 -10.40
N ARG A 34 7.01 -2.66 -11.36
CA ARG A 34 6.59 -2.93 -12.75
C ARG A 34 7.44 -4.02 -13.42
N LYS A 35 8.76 -3.95 -13.27
CA LYS A 35 9.68 -4.93 -13.86
C LYS A 35 9.45 -6.34 -13.29
N LEU A 36 9.33 -6.44 -11.97
CA LEU A 36 9.07 -7.73 -11.32
C LEU A 36 7.65 -8.22 -11.62
N ARG A 37 6.67 -7.32 -11.74
CA ARG A 37 5.26 -7.65 -12.04
C ARG A 37 5.11 -8.28 -13.42
N GLN A 38 5.90 -7.85 -14.39
CA GLN A 38 5.94 -8.48 -15.73
C GLN A 38 6.42 -9.93 -15.68
N LYS A 39 7.27 -10.27 -14.70
CA LYS A 39 7.80 -11.61 -14.46
C LYS A 39 7.12 -12.28 -13.27
N SER A 40 5.84 -12.01 -13.02
CA SER A 40 5.13 -12.62 -11.90
C SER A 40 3.75 -13.16 -12.26
N LEU A 41 3.35 -14.21 -11.54
CA LEU A 41 2.07 -14.87 -11.67
C LEU A 41 1.11 -14.36 -10.60
N PRO A 42 -0.03 -13.73 -10.95
CA PRO A 42 -1.01 -13.29 -9.97
C PRO A 42 -1.63 -14.47 -9.24
N ILE A 43 -1.77 -14.31 -7.93
CA ILE A 43 -2.41 -15.29 -7.06
C ILE A 43 -3.84 -14.83 -6.80
N ARG A 44 -4.80 -15.76 -6.91
CA ARG A 44 -6.21 -15.51 -6.68
C ARG A 44 -6.43 -15.13 -5.21
N ASP A 45 -7.27 -14.13 -4.96
CA ASP A 45 -7.66 -13.75 -3.61
C ASP A 45 -8.60 -14.79 -2.97
N ASP A 46 -8.59 -14.85 -1.64
CA ASP A 46 -9.57 -15.59 -0.86
C ASP A 46 -10.66 -14.65 -0.37
N TYR A 47 -11.68 -14.45 -1.20
CA TYR A 47 -12.79 -13.54 -0.90
C TYR A 47 -13.52 -13.91 0.40
N LYS A 48 -13.60 -15.20 0.75
CA LYS A 48 -14.24 -15.63 1.99
C LYS A 48 -13.40 -15.20 3.19
N PHE A 49 -12.08 -15.38 3.12
CA PHE A 49 -11.17 -14.89 4.15
C PHE A 49 -11.30 -13.37 4.32
N TYR A 50 -11.24 -12.58 3.24
CA TYR A 50 -11.38 -11.12 3.34
C TYR A 50 -12.71 -10.72 3.97
N MET A 51 -13.83 -11.33 3.56
CA MET A 51 -15.13 -11.09 4.18
C MET A 51 -15.12 -11.39 5.68
N HIS A 52 -14.58 -12.54 6.10
CA HIS A 52 -14.47 -12.90 7.52
C HIS A 52 -13.55 -11.95 8.30
N PHE A 53 -12.43 -11.58 7.70
CA PHE A 53 -11.48 -10.63 8.26
C PHE A 53 -12.13 -9.26 8.49
N TYR A 54 -12.80 -8.69 7.48
CA TYR A 54 -13.49 -7.41 7.65
C TYR A 54 -14.64 -7.47 8.67
N LEU A 55 -15.37 -8.59 8.73
CA LEU A 55 -16.43 -8.79 9.71
C LEU A 55 -15.89 -8.95 11.13
N SER A 56 -14.75 -9.62 11.34
CA SER A 56 -14.13 -9.73 12.66
C SER A 56 -13.65 -8.39 13.17
N GLU A 57 -13.12 -7.55 12.27
CA GLU A 57 -12.61 -6.23 12.64
C GLU A 57 -13.72 -5.20 12.95
N ARG A 58 -14.97 -5.45 12.54
CA ARG A 58 -16.08 -4.50 12.78
C ARG A 58 -16.32 -4.22 14.27
N GLU A 59 -16.15 -5.23 15.11
CA GLU A 59 -16.33 -5.14 16.57
C GLU A 59 -14.99 -4.92 17.31
N ASN A 60 -13.86 -4.90 16.59
CA ASN A 60 -12.54 -4.71 17.19
C ASN A 60 -12.33 -3.22 17.52
N LYS A 61 -12.29 -2.90 18.81
CA LYS A 61 -12.04 -1.52 19.30
C LYS A 61 -10.64 -1.00 19.00
N ASN A 62 -9.70 -1.89 18.68
CA ASN A 62 -8.33 -1.55 18.32
C ASN A 62 -8.12 -1.52 16.80
N LYS A 63 -9.19 -1.73 16.01
CA LYS A 63 -9.13 -1.68 14.55
C LYS A 63 -8.54 -0.34 14.11
N LEU A 64 -7.50 -0.40 13.28
CA LEU A 64 -6.97 0.79 12.65
C LEU A 64 -7.94 1.32 11.59
N ASN A 65 -8.16 2.63 11.59
CA ASN A 65 -8.78 3.34 10.47
C ASN A 65 -7.77 3.55 9.31
N LEU A 66 -8.24 3.99 8.15
CA LEU A 66 -7.44 4.20 6.95
C LEU A 66 -6.30 5.20 7.15
N ALA A 67 -6.51 6.25 7.95
CA ALA A 67 -5.47 7.23 8.25
C ALA A 67 -4.34 6.59 9.06
N GLU A 68 -4.69 5.81 10.09
CA GLU A 68 -3.75 5.10 10.95
C GLU A 68 -2.97 4.03 10.16
N ILE A 69 -3.65 3.28 9.28
CA ILE A 69 -3.02 2.32 8.36
C ILE A 69 -2.04 3.06 7.44
N PHE A 70 -2.48 4.14 6.80
CA PHE A 70 -1.69 4.91 5.84
C PHE A 70 -0.41 5.46 6.47
N VAL A 71 -0.49 6.12 7.64
CA VAL A 71 0.70 6.68 8.29
C VAL A 71 1.63 5.59 8.80
N THR A 72 1.09 4.45 9.26
CA THR A 72 1.89 3.32 9.73
C THR A 72 2.68 2.72 8.58
N LEU A 73 2.04 2.46 7.44
CA LEU A 73 2.71 1.96 6.24
C LEU A 73 3.71 2.97 5.69
N THR A 74 3.38 4.27 5.72
CA THR A 74 4.30 5.34 5.31
C THR A 74 5.56 5.37 6.18
N TYR A 75 5.39 5.21 7.49
CA TYR A 75 6.51 5.13 8.41
C TYR A 75 7.38 3.90 8.14
N LEU A 76 6.75 2.72 7.97
CA LEU A 76 7.45 1.45 7.71
C LEU A 76 8.14 1.40 6.36
N PHE A 77 7.53 1.94 5.31
CA PHE A 77 7.94 1.70 3.93
C PHE A 77 8.28 2.96 3.11
N GLY A 78 8.06 4.15 3.66
CA GLY A 78 8.29 5.42 2.93
C GLY A 78 7.04 5.81 2.15
N GLU A 79 7.20 6.65 1.13
CA GLU A 79 6.05 7.15 0.38
C GLU A 79 5.28 6.04 -0.37
N SER A 80 3.96 6.25 -0.43
CA SER A 80 3.06 5.46 -1.27
C SER A 80 3.50 5.53 -2.73
N SER A 81 3.20 4.47 -3.48
CA SER A 81 3.24 4.44 -4.94
C SER A 81 2.26 5.46 -5.52
N ASP A 82 2.63 6.04 -6.66
CA ASP A 82 1.75 6.91 -7.46
C ASP A 82 0.87 6.08 -8.40
N TRP A 83 1.12 4.77 -8.51
CA TRP A 83 0.40 3.88 -9.40
C TRP A 83 -0.87 3.32 -8.72
N ILE A 84 -1.84 4.19 -8.47
CA ILE A 84 -3.13 3.86 -7.87
C ILE A 84 -4.29 4.34 -8.75
N ASP A 85 -5.43 3.65 -8.64
CA ASP A 85 -6.73 4.18 -9.08
C ASP A 85 -7.20 5.17 -8.00
N ASP A 86 -6.85 6.45 -8.13
CA ASP A 86 -7.13 7.51 -7.15
C ASP A 86 -8.63 7.81 -6.98
N TRP A 87 -9.48 7.22 -7.82
CA TRP A 87 -10.92 7.23 -7.65
C TRP A 87 -11.38 6.19 -6.62
N LYS A 88 -10.77 5.00 -6.61
CA LYS A 88 -11.16 3.87 -5.75
C LYS A 88 -10.24 3.63 -4.56
N GLY A 89 -9.01 4.10 -4.63
CA GLY A 89 -8.01 3.96 -3.59
C GLY A 89 -7.25 5.25 -3.40
N SER A 90 -6.36 5.26 -2.44
CA SER A 90 -5.66 6.48 -1.99
C SER A 90 -4.20 6.24 -1.59
N PHE A 91 -3.80 4.97 -1.42
CA PHE A 91 -2.41 4.54 -1.24
C PHE A 91 -2.15 3.14 -1.82
N SER A 92 -0.89 2.88 -2.12
CA SER A 92 -0.36 1.56 -2.48
C SER A 92 1.08 1.46 -2.01
N PHE A 93 1.44 0.37 -1.35
CA PHE A 93 2.79 0.10 -0.88
C PHE A 93 3.32 -1.20 -1.52
N PRO A 94 3.91 -1.10 -2.71
CA PRO A 94 4.56 -2.23 -3.36
C PRO A 94 5.79 -2.69 -2.57
N VAL A 95 5.80 -3.97 -2.20
CA VAL A 95 6.89 -4.62 -1.48
C VAL A 95 7.28 -5.95 -2.12
N LEU A 96 8.57 -6.28 -2.04
CA LEU A 96 9.07 -7.62 -2.26
C LEU A 96 8.97 -8.37 -0.94
N LEU A 97 8.18 -9.45 -0.93
CA LEU A 97 8.16 -10.41 0.16
C LEU A 97 9.12 -11.56 -0.14
N ILE A 98 10.07 -11.77 0.77
CA ILE A 98 10.94 -12.93 0.80
C ILE A 98 10.45 -13.86 1.90
N LEU A 99 10.09 -15.09 1.52
CA LEU A 99 9.79 -16.18 2.44
C LEU A 99 11.03 -17.03 2.59
N ASP A 100 11.55 -17.15 3.81
CA ASP A 100 12.66 -18.03 4.13
C ASP A 100 12.16 -19.17 5.01
N LYS A 101 12.14 -20.38 4.44
CA LYS A 101 11.62 -21.62 5.01
C LYS A 101 12.71 -22.69 4.95
N LEU A 102 12.54 -23.79 5.69
CA LEU A 102 13.43 -24.95 5.63
C LEU A 102 13.60 -25.51 4.20
N GLN A 103 12.52 -25.46 3.40
CA GLN A 103 12.51 -25.97 2.02
C GLN A 103 13.22 -25.06 1.02
N GLY A 104 13.51 -23.81 1.41
CA GLY A 104 14.16 -22.84 0.54
C GLY A 104 13.61 -21.43 0.71
N LYS A 105 14.10 -20.55 -0.16
CA LYS A 105 13.72 -19.15 -0.22
C LYS A 105 12.80 -18.92 -1.42
N PHE A 106 11.67 -18.25 -1.19
CA PHE A 106 10.68 -17.95 -2.22
C PHE A 106 10.42 -16.45 -2.27
N PHE A 107 10.12 -15.95 -3.48
CA PHE A 107 9.99 -14.52 -3.75
C PHE A 107 8.61 -14.19 -4.29
N TYR A 108 7.94 -13.27 -3.61
CA TYR A 108 6.61 -12.78 -3.96
C TYR A 108 6.61 -11.26 -4.06
N LEU A 109 5.82 -10.71 -4.95
CA LEU A 109 5.40 -9.32 -4.87
C LEU A 109 4.12 -9.25 -4.06
N ILE A 110 4.03 -8.21 -3.23
CA ILE A 110 2.80 -7.82 -2.57
C ILE A 110 2.56 -6.36 -2.88
N ASP A 111 1.34 -6.05 -3.31
CA ASP A 111 0.82 -4.70 -3.26
C ASP A 111 -0.13 -4.59 -2.08
N ILE A 112 0.16 -3.66 -1.16
CA ILE A 112 -0.64 -3.36 0.02
C ILE A 112 -1.34 -2.02 -0.23
N TYR A 113 -2.64 -2.04 -0.45
CA TYR A 113 -3.37 -0.86 -0.94
C TYR A 113 -4.77 -0.80 -0.33
N ASP A 114 -5.37 0.38 -0.34
CA ASP A 114 -6.79 0.51 -0.09
C ASP A 114 -7.61 0.44 -1.39
N ASN A 115 -8.79 -0.15 -1.31
CA ASN A 115 -9.77 -0.14 -2.38
C ASN A 115 -11.17 -0.02 -1.78
N CYS A 116 -11.90 1.02 -2.17
CA CYS A 116 -13.21 1.42 -1.65
C CYS A 116 -13.25 1.48 -0.11
N GLY A 117 -12.15 1.95 0.51
CA GLY A 117 -12.02 2.09 1.96
C GLY A 117 -11.71 0.79 2.73
N SER A 118 -11.29 -0.27 2.05
CA SER A 118 -10.85 -1.51 2.69
C SER A 118 -9.39 -1.84 2.31
N LEU A 119 -8.63 -2.41 3.25
CA LEU A 119 -7.22 -2.76 3.07
C LEU A 119 -7.05 -4.12 2.39
N TYR A 120 -6.42 -4.14 1.22
CA TYR A 120 -6.17 -5.35 0.43
C TYR A 120 -4.67 -5.65 0.29
N PHE A 121 -4.40 -6.93 0.03
CA PHE A 121 -3.08 -7.47 -0.25
C PHE A 121 -3.16 -8.29 -1.54
N SER A 122 -2.59 -7.78 -2.63
CA SER A 122 -2.49 -8.54 -3.88
C SER A 122 -1.15 -9.24 -3.98
N PHE A 123 -1.17 -10.56 -4.13
CA PHE A 123 0.04 -11.39 -4.15
C PHE A 123 0.39 -11.84 -5.57
N TYR A 124 1.68 -11.85 -5.88
CA TYR A 124 2.19 -12.38 -7.13
C TYR A 124 3.44 -13.23 -6.89
N ARG A 125 3.48 -14.46 -7.40
CA ARG A 125 4.70 -15.29 -7.36
C ARG A 125 5.67 -14.82 -8.44
N ILE A 126 6.88 -14.42 -8.06
CA ILE A 126 7.92 -13.99 -9.02
C ILE A 126 8.49 -15.21 -9.73
N LEU A 127 8.74 -15.13 -11.04
CA LEU A 127 9.45 -16.13 -11.82
C LEU A 127 10.90 -15.66 -11.98
N GLU A 128 11.84 -16.43 -11.43
CA GLU A 128 13.27 -16.08 -11.45
C GLU A 128 13.93 -16.42 -12.79
N THR A 129 13.35 -17.37 -13.53
CA THR A 129 13.74 -17.75 -14.87
C THR A 129 12.70 -17.28 -15.87
N ASP A 130 13.15 -16.90 -17.07
CA ASP A 130 12.25 -16.60 -18.17
C ASP A 130 11.56 -17.90 -18.60
N VAL A 131 10.24 -17.94 -18.45
CA VAL A 131 9.44 -19.06 -18.92
C VAL A 131 8.49 -18.54 -19.98
N GLU A 132 8.66 -19.06 -21.20
CA GLU A 132 7.82 -18.70 -22.34
C GLU A 132 6.39 -19.24 -22.16
N GLY A 133 5.40 -18.48 -22.64
CA GLY A 133 4.02 -18.95 -22.77
C GLY A 133 3.12 -18.75 -21.53
N TYR A 134 3.59 -18.13 -20.45
CA TYR A 134 2.70 -17.82 -19.32
C TYR A 134 1.88 -16.56 -19.52
N ASN A 135 0.56 -16.71 -19.36
CA ASN A 135 -0.36 -15.58 -19.28
C ASN A 135 -0.37 -15.00 -17.86
N ASN A 136 0.17 -13.78 -17.72
CA ASN A 136 0.27 -13.01 -16.47
C ASN A 136 -1.03 -12.29 -16.07
N GLN A 137 -2.11 -12.47 -16.85
CA GLN A 137 -3.46 -11.97 -16.57
C GLN A 137 -4.34 -13.03 -15.88
N ILE A 138 -3.94 -14.31 -15.89
CA ILE A 138 -4.70 -15.39 -15.27
C ILE A 138 -4.28 -15.57 -13.82
N GLN A 139 -5.21 -15.33 -12.90
CA GLN A 139 -5.02 -15.62 -11.47
C GLN A 139 -4.85 -17.13 -11.24
N ARG A 140 -3.90 -17.47 -10.37
CA ARG A 140 -3.53 -18.85 -10.02
C ARG A 140 -3.89 -19.16 -8.58
N GLU A 141 -4.07 -20.44 -8.27
CA GLU A 141 -4.06 -20.85 -6.87
C GLU A 141 -2.68 -20.61 -6.23
N PRO A 142 -2.63 -20.39 -4.91
CA PRO A 142 -1.39 -20.37 -4.16
C PRO A 142 -0.54 -21.62 -4.40
N PHE A 143 0.78 -21.46 -4.35
CA PHE A 143 1.72 -22.55 -4.52
C PHE A 143 1.86 -23.27 -3.19
N GLU A 144 1.12 -24.36 -3.01
CA GLU A 144 0.90 -25.01 -1.70
C GLU A 144 2.19 -25.38 -0.94
N LEU A 145 3.25 -25.76 -1.64
CA LEU A 145 4.54 -26.11 -1.03
C LEU A 145 5.39 -24.88 -0.66
N GLU A 146 5.15 -23.74 -1.30
CA GLU A 146 5.92 -22.50 -1.13
C GLU A 146 5.23 -21.56 -0.14
N PHE A 147 3.99 -21.18 -0.47
CA PHE A 147 3.16 -20.27 0.30
C PHE A 147 1.68 -20.64 0.14
N SER A 148 1.20 -21.55 1.00
CA SER A 148 -0.16 -22.09 0.92
C SER A 148 -1.22 -21.03 1.16
N ARG A 149 -2.47 -21.34 0.80
CA ARG A 149 -3.61 -20.46 1.11
C ARG A 149 -3.68 -20.12 2.59
N GLN A 150 -3.48 -21.12 3.45
CA GLN A 150 -3.51 -20.93 4.90
C GLN A 150 -2.36 -20.03 5.36
N GLU A 151 -1.17 -20.20 4.80
CA GLU A 151 -0.01 -19.36 5.13
C GLU A 151 -0.21 -17.90 4.66
N ILE A 152 -0.80 -17.68 3.49
CA ILE A 152 -1.15 -16.33 2.99
C ILE A 152 -2.17 -15.66 3.92
N ASN A 153 -3.30 -16.33 4.18
CA ASN A 153 -4.35 -15.77 5.05
C ASN A 153 -3.80 -15.48 6.45
N TYR A 154 -2.97 -16.39 6.99
CA TYR A 154 -2.31 -16.18 8.26
C TYR A 154 -1.34 -14.99 8.24
N PHE A 155 -0.53 -14.87 7.19
CA PHE A 155 0.37 -13.73 7.01
C PHE A 155 -0.40 -12.41 6.98
N ILE A 156 -1.53 -12.33 6.27
CA ILE A 156 -2.38 -11.12 6.22
C ILE A 156 -2.84 -10.73 7.63
N SER A 157 -3.45 -11.66 8.37
CA SER A 157 -3.90 -11.39 9.75
C SER A 157 -2.74 -11.04 10.69
N TYR A 158 -1.62 -11.75 10.57
CA TYR A 158 -0.43 -11.51 11.39
C TYR A 158 0.20 -10.14 11.10
N PHE A 159 0.30 -9.77 9.83
CA PHE A 159 0.81 -8.46 9.42
C PHE A 159 -0.12 -7.34 9.84
N TYR A 160 -1.44 -7.51 9.72
CA TYR A 160 -2.39 -6.52 10.23
C TYR A 160 -2.25 -6.31 11.75
N GLY A 161 -2.18 -7.39 12.54
CA GLY A 161 -1.93 -7.28 13.98
C GLY A 161 -0.56 -6.65 14.31
N TYR A 162 0.45 -6.86 13.45
CA TYR A 162 1.71 -6.12 13.55
C TYR A 162 1.50 -4.62 13.31
N LEU A 163 0.72 -4.21 12.30
CA LEU A 163 0.38 -2.79 12.08
C LEU A 163 -0.32 -2.17 13.28
N GLU A 164 -1.32 -2.87 13.86
CA GLU A 164 -2.02 -2.41 15.08
C GLU A 164 -1.03 -2.14 16.23
N GLY A 165 -0.19 -3.13 16.55
CA GLY A 165 0.81 -3.02 17.61
C GLY A 165 1.85 -1.93 17.31
N TYR A 166 2.30 -1.84 16.05
CA TYR A 166 3.30 -0.86 15.63
C TYR A 166 2.75 0.55 15.76
N PHE A 167 1.56 0.82 15.21
CA PHE A 167 0.90 2.13 15.31
C PHE A 167 0.74 2.57 16.77
N SER A 168 0.29 1.66 17.64
CA SER A 168 0.13 1.97 19.08
C SER A 168 1.42 2.45 19.75
N THR A 169 2.57 2.01 19.23
CA THR A 169 3.91 2.36 19.73
C THR A 169 4.43 3.65 19.10
N ILE A 170 4.22 3.85 17.80
CA ILE A 170 4.81 4.96 17.05
C ILE A 170 3.93 6.20 16.97
N LYS A 171 2.63 6.13 17.31
CA LYS A 171 1.68 7.27 17.11
C LYS A 171 2.12 8.59 17.76
N LEU A 172 2.94 8.55 18.81
CA LEU A 172 3.51 9.74 19.46
C LEU A 172 4.80 10.28 18.80
N LEU A 173 5.37 9.50 17.88
CA LEU A 173 6.61 9.79 17.16
C LEU A 173 6.36 10.19 15.69
N ILE A 174 5.17 9.91 15.15
CA ILE A 174 4.80 10.29 13.79
C ILE A 174 4.61 11.81 13.75
N PRO A 175 5.24 12.53 12.81
CA PRO A 175 5.06 13.96 12.64
C PRO A 175 3.57 14.32 12.51
N SER A 176 3.16 15.34 13.26
CA SER A 176 1.76 15.78 13.42
C SER A 176 1.27 16.66 12.26
N GLU A 177 1.76 16.42 11.04
CA GLU A 177 1.35 17.21 9.88
C GLU A 177 -0.11 16.90 9.56
N GLN A 178 -0.93 17.95 9.44
CA GLN A 178 -2.33 17.78 9.08
C GLN A 178 -2.42 17.37 7.61
N PHE A 179 -3.25 16.37 7.33
CA PHE A 179 -3.49 15.91 5.97
C PHE A 179 -4.89 15.32 5.86
N PHE A 180 -5.39 15.25 4.64
CA PHE A 180 -6.50 14.36 4.32
C PHE A 180 -6.31 13.67 2.97
N LYS A 181 -6.96 12.52 2.81
CA LYS A 181 -7.03 11.74 1.58
C LYS A 181 -8.48 11.45 1.23
N LYS A 182 -8.68 11.19 -0.05
CA LYS A 182 -9.97 11.10 -0.75
C LYS A 182 -10.12 9.70 -1.34
N ILE A 183 -11.29 9.09 -1.16
CA ILE A 183 -11.70 7.91 -1.93
C ILE A 183 -13.08 8.23 -2.52
N GLY A 184 -13.07 8.73 -3.75
CA GLY A 184 -14.26 9.30 -4.38
C GLY A 184 -15.36 8.27 -4.64
N SER A 185 -15.01 7.05 -5.04
CA SER A 185 -15.96 5.99 -5.36
C SER A 185 -16.87 5.58 -4.19
N SER A 186 -16.44 5.87 -2.96
CA SER A 186 -17.13 5.46 -1.74
C SER A 186 -17.45 6.66 -0.84
N HIS A 187 -17.21 7.88 -1.31
CA HIS A 187 -17.38 9.12 -0.55
C HIS A 187 -16.71 9.05 0.83
N ILE A 188 -15.44 8.61 0.88
CA ILE A 188 -14.68 8.49 2.13
C ILE A 188 -13.61 9.58 2.18
N LEU A 189 -13.56 10.29 3.31
CA LEU A 189 -12.44 11.13 3.68
C LEU A 189 -11.78 10.56 4.93
N TYR A 190 -10.46 10.54 4.94
CA TYR A 190 -9.70 10.18 6.12
C TYR A 190 -8.45 11.04 6.22
N GLY A 191 -7.89 11.15 7.42
CA GLY A 191 -6.71 11.99 7.60
C GLY A 191 -6.32 12.19 9.05
N TYR A 192 -5.53 13.23 9.28
CA TYR A 192 -5.12 13.68 10.59
C TYR A 192 -5.41 15.17 10.72
N LYS A 193 -6.19 15.55 11.73
CA LYS A 193 -6.63 16.93 11.99
C LYS A 193 -6.83 17.13 13.49
N ASP A 194 -6.44 18.29 14.01
CA ASP A 194 -6.63 18.68 15.41
C ASP A 194 -6.15 17.60 16.40
N GLU A 195 -4.99 17.01 16.12
CA GLU A 195 -4.39 15.90 16.88
C GLU A 195 -5.11 14.55 16.84
N HIS A 196 -6.10 14.39 15.96
CA HIS A 196 -6.90 13.17 15.85
C HIS A 196 -6.86 12.59 14.44
N TYR A 197 -6.68 11.26 14.37
CA TYR A 197 -6.92 10.51 13.15
C TYR A 197 -8.43 10.36 12.93
N PHE A 198 -8.87 10.54 11.69
CA PHE A 198 -10.28 10.41 11.33
C PHE A 198 -10.46 9.58 10.06
N GLU A 199 -11.64 8.95 9.97
CA GLU A 199 -12.19 8.32 8.77
C GLU A 199 -13.70 8.58 8.79
N SER A 200 -14.25 9.09 7.69
CA SER A 200 -15.63 9.54 7.60
C SER A 200 -16.25 9.12 6.27
N HIS A 201 -17.45 8.55 6.36
CA HIS A 201 -18.26 8.16 5.21
C HIS A 201 -19.38 9.17 5.01
N TYR A 202 -19.50 9.70 3.79
CA TYR A 202 -20.53 10.67 3.47
C TYR A 202 -21.69 10.02 2.71
N PRO A 203 -22.95 10.35 3.05
CA PRO A 203 -24.12 9.69 2.47
C PRO A 203 -24.40 10.11 1.03
N SER A 204 -23.81 11.21 0.55
CA SER A 204 -24.02 11.74 -0.80
C SER A 204 -22.76 12.41 -1.34
N GLY A 205 -22.68 12.55 -2.66
CA GLY A 205 -21.59 13.28 -3.32
C GLY A 205 -21.55 14.77 -2.94
N GLU A 206 -22.70 15.39 -2.69
CA GLU A 206 -22.78 16.79 -2.23
C GLU A 206 -22.22 16.97 -0.81
N ALA A 207 -22.54 16.05 0.12
CA ALA A 207 -21.99 16.08 1.47
C ALA A 207 -20.48 15.82 1.48
N TYR A 208 -20.03 14.90 0.62
CA TYR A 208 -18.60 14.61 0.40
C TYR A 208 -17.84 15.84 -0.13
N GLN A 209 -18.38 16.50 -1.15
CA GLN A 209 -17.76 17.67 -1.76
C GLN A 209 -17.71 18.86 -0.78
N THR A 210 -18.82 19.13 -0.07
CA THR A 210 -18.87 20.13 1.00
C THR A 210 -17.80 19.88 2.07
N ALA A 211 -17.58 18.62 2.43
CA ALA A 211 -16.56 18.27 3.42
C ALA A 211 -15.13 18.49 2.92
N ILE A 212 -14.85 18.22 1.63
CA ILE A 212 -13.56 18.54 0.99
C ILE A 212 -13.31 20.05 1.06
N GLU A 213 -14.26 20.86 0.61
CA GLU A 213 -14.14 22.33 0.60
C GLU A 213 -13.91 22.90 2.01
N ASN A 214 -14.57 22.33 3.02
CA ASN A 214 -14.35 22.71 4.42
C ASN A 214 -12.94 22.37 4.93
N LEU A 215 -12.34 21.26 4.48
CA LEU A 215 -10.96 20.89 4.85
C LEU A 215 -9.93 21.74 4.10
N GLU A 216 -10.16 22.02 2.82
CA GLU A 216 -9.26 22.85 2.00
C GLU A 216 -9.27 24.32 2.46
N SER A 217 -10.44 24.86 2.82
CA SER A 217 -10.58 26.24 3.29
C SER A 217 -9.87 26.55 4.62
N ILE A 218 -9.59 25.54 5.45
CA ILE A 218 -8.80 25.67 6.68
C ILE A 218 -7.30 25.38 6.47
N GLY A 219 -6.86 25.26 5.21
CA GLY A 219 -5.45 25.13 4.85
C GLY A 219 -4.88 23.71 4.93
N ILE A 220 -5.73 22.69 5.11
CA ILE A 220 -5.28 21.29 5.00
C ILE A 220 -5.28 20.94 3.52
N SER A 221 -4.11 20.64 2.95
CA SER A 221 -4.01 20.20 1.56
C SER A 221 -4.33 18.70 1.45
N SER A 222 -5.06 18.31 0.40
CA SER A 222 -4.97 16.93 -0.06
C SER A 222 -3.60 16.73 -0.68
N ASN A 223 -2.80 15.78 -0.20
CA ASN A 223 -1.45 15.47 -0.74
C ASN A 223 -1.46 15.05 -2.23
N THR A 224 -2.63 15.00 -2.87
CA THR A 224 -2.82 14.73 -4.29
C THR A 224 -3.09 16.02 -5.06
N SER A 225 -2.04 16.81 -5.27
CA SER A 225 -1.97 17.80 -6.35
C SER A 225 -0.60 18.46 -6.35
N GLN A 226 0.32 17.99 -7.20
CA GLN A 226 1.23 18.94 -7.83
C GLN A 226 0.34 19.97 -8.52
N ASP A 227 0.47 21.25 -8.17
CA ASP A 227 -0.33 22.30 -8.78
C ASP A 227 -0.16 22.19 -10.30
N VAL A 228 -1.23 21.80 -10.99
CA VAL A 228 -1.22 21.62 -12.45
C VAL A 228 -0.71 22.90 -13.12
N ASN A 229 -0.94 24.06 -12.51
CA ASN A 229 -0.40 25.32 -12.99
C ASN A 229 1.12 25.41 -12.87
N GLU A 230 1.74 24.90 -11.80
CA GLU A 230 3.21 24.84 -11.68
C GLU A 230 3.83 23.90 -12.72
N ILE A 231 3.19 22.75 -12.97
CA ILE A 231 3.62 21.82 -14.03
C ILE A 231 3.49 22.50 -15.39
N LEU A 232 2.32 23.09 -15.68
CA LEU A 232 2.07 23.76 -16.95
C LEU A 232 3.03 24.94 -17.15
N GLN A 233 3.33 25.72 -16.12
CA GLN A 233 4.32 26.81 -16.17
C GLN A 233 5.73 26.28 -16.41
N THR A 234 6.14 25.20 -15.74
CA THR A 234 7.46 24.58 -15.94
C THR A 234 7.61 24.07 -17.38
N VAL A 235 6.62 23.35 -17.90
CA VAL A 235 6.64 22.81 -19.27
C VAL A 235 6.62 23.93 -20.31
N THR A 236 5.81 24.97 -20.10
CA THR A 236 5.70 26.08 -21.08
C THR A 236 6.89 27.03 -21.05
N SER A 237 7.56 27.20 -19.91
CA SER A 237 8.79 27.99 -19.80
C SER A 237 10.03 27.27 -20.36
N GLU A 238 10.08 25.94 -20.33
CA GLU A 238 11.11 25.16 -21.05
C GLU A 238 10.96 25.22 -22.57
N ILE A 239 9.73 25.40 -23.08
CA ILE A 239 9.45 25.54 -24.53
C ILE A 239 9.86 26.91 -25.07
N LEU A 240 9.80 27.98 -24.25
CA LEU A 240 10.17 29.34 -24.65
C LEU A 240 11.69 29.61 -24.67
N ASN A 241 12.49 28.70 -24.11
CA ASN A 241 13.96 28.81 -24.05
C ASN A 241 14.69 27.95 -25.11
N LYS A 242 14.00 27.56 -26.19
CA LYS A 242 14.57 26.91 -27.39
C LYS A 242 14.32 27.75 -28.63
#